data_AF-A0A3D4UQX8-F1
#
_entry.id   AF-A0A3D4UQX8-F1
#
_cell.length_a   1.000
_cell.length_b   1.000
_cell.length_c   1.000
_cell.angle_alpha   90.00
_cell.angle_beta   90.00
_cell.angle_gamma   90.00
#
_symmetry.space_group_name_H-M   'P 1'
#
loop_
_entity.id
_entity.type
_entity.pdbx_description
1 polymer ?
#
loop_
_entity_poly.entity_id
_entity_poly.type
_entity_poly.pdbx_seq_one_letter_code
_entity_poly.pdbx_strand_id
1 'polypeptide(L)'
;MIFDKKIYQMRFLSLLTAVFFILLSGVNVFGQVVVNETTLTSGSYTVPSDGQVTITIKGGDGGDGINTIGGEGATAVATFAVNAGDVIRYVVGEAGVTHAGSSAGGGGSTGVYINDVLVMVAGAGGGGDNSNGALGLGGNSITAGDAGTGTGPGAAGTNGNGGGTTTNTAAAGGGGGVFSDGGSSDAGGGARADATTT
;
A
#
# COMPACT_ATOMS: atom_id res chain seq x y z
N MET A 1 31.53 -25.69 58.95
CA MET A 1 31.85 -25.41 57.53
C MET A 1 30.72 -25.78 56.53
N ILE A 2 29.47 -26.00 56.97
CA ILE A 2 28.31 -26.30 56.09
C ILE A 2 27.45 -25.06 55.81
N PHE A 3 27.44 -24.09 56.73
CA PHE A 3 26.64 -22.87 56.61
C PHE A 3 27.16 -21.91 55.52
N ASP A 4 28.47 -21.81 55.34
CA ASP A 4 29.06 -20.91 54.33
C ASP A 4 28.77 -21.33 52.89
N LYS A 5 28.71 -22.65 52.62
CA LYS A 5 28.41 -23.19 51.28
C LYS A 5 26.98 -22.88 50.84
N LYS A 6 26.00 -22.96 51.75
CA LYS A 6 24.60 -22.61 51.45
C LYS A 6 24.42 -21.11 51.21
N ILE A 7 25.11 -20.27 51.99
CA ILE A 7 25.09 -18.81 51.81
C ILE A 7 25.70 -18.43 50.45
N TYR A 8 26.81 -19.07 50.06
CA TYR A 8 27.44 -18.84 48.75
C TYR A 8 26.52 -19.25 47.60
N GLN A 9 25.83 -20.39 47.71
CA GLN A 9 24.88 -20.83 46.68
C GLN A 9 23.65 -19.94 46.56
N MET A 10 23.09 -19.44 47.67
CA MET A 10 21.98 -18.50 47.62
C MET A 10 22.38 -17.15 47.01
N ARG A 11 23.58 -16.64 47.34
CA ARG A 11 24.12 -15.41 46.75
C ARG A 11 24.42 -15.56 45.25
N PHE A 12 24.92 -16.72 44.84
CA PHE A 12 25.14 -17.02 43.44
C PHE A 12 23.82 -17.12 42.67
N LEU A 13 22.80 -17.77 43.24
CA LEU A 13 21.48 -17.88 42.63
C LEU A 13 20.76 -16.53 42.51
N SER A 14 20.88 -15.65 43.52
CA SER A 14 20.34 -14.29 43.46
C SER A 14 21.05 -13.42 42.40
N LEU A 15 22.36 -13.59 42.24
CA LEU A 15 23.11 -12.88 41.21
C LEU A 15 22.73 -13.38 39.80
N LEU A 16 22.59 -14.69 39.64
CA LEU A 16 22.19 -15.31 38.38
C LEU A 16 20.78 -14.88 37.96
N THR A 17 19.84 -14.80 38.90
CA THR A 17 18.48 -14.29 38.62
C THR A 17 18.47 -12.80 38.28
N ALA A 18 19.24 -11.97 38.99
CA ALA A 18 19.35 -10.55 38.65
C ALA A 18 19.93 -10.33 37.24
N VAL A 19 20.98 -11.08 36.87
CA VAL A 19 21.56 -11.05 35.52
C VAL A 19 20.55 -11.51 34.47
N PHE A 20 19.77 -12.56 34.76
CA PHE A 20 18.71 -13.03 33.87
C PHE A 20 17.64 -11.96 33.61
N PHE A 21 17.18 -11.24 34.64
CA PHE A 21 16.21 -10.14 34.47
C PHE A 21 16.79 -8.94 33.70
N ILE A 22 18.08 -8.63 33.87
CA ILE A 22 18.77 -7.60 33.08
C ILE A 22 18.83 -8.01 31.60
N LEU A 23 19.17 -9.27 31.32
CA LEU A 23 19.20 -9.80 29.96
C LEU A 23 17.82 -9.82 29.30
N LEU A 24 16.76 -10.08 30.07
CA LEU A 24 15.38 -10.08 29.55
C LEU A 24 14.82 -8.68 29.30
N SER A 25 15.38 -7.63 29.92
CA SER A 25 14.97 -6.24 29.70
C SER A 25 15.48 -5.59 28.41
N GLY A 26 16.41 -6.26 27.71
CA GLY A 26 17.07 -5.75 26.49
C GLY A 26 16.56 -6.34 25.17
N VAL A 27 15.52 -7.18 25.18
CA VAL A 27 14.95 -7.72 23.94
C VAL A 27 14.11 -6.68 23.22
N ASN A 28 14.61 -6.15 22.11
CA ASN A 28 13.83 -5.37 21.17
C ASN A 28 12.96 -6.34 20.34
N VAL A 29 11.65 -6.22 20.45
CA VAL A 29 10.71 -6.95 19.60
C VAL A 29 10.42 -6.09 18.38
N PHE A 30 11.01 -6.42 17.23
CA PHE A 30 10.63 -5.82 15.96
C PHE A 30 9.32 -6.47 15.50
N GLY A 31 8.23 -5.70 15.54
CA GLY A 31 6.95 -6.12 14.95
C GLY A 31 6.92 -5.78 13.46
N GLN A 32 6.52 -6.73 12.63
CA GLN A 32 6.15 -6.47 11.23
C GLN A 32 4.66 -6.74 11.05
N VAL A 33 3.95 -5.78 10.47
CA VAL A 33 2.57 -5.95 10.02
C VAL A 33 2.60 -6.04 8.49
N VAL A 34 2.05 -7.12 7.94
CA VAL A 34 1.93 -7.33 6.50
C VAL A 34 0.46 -7.47 6.15
N VAL A 35 0.02 -6.68 5.18
CA VAL A 35 -1.33 -6.72 4.62
C VAL A 35 -1.17 -6.98 3.13
N ASN A 36 -1.75 -8.06 2.62
CA ASN A 36 -1.67 -8.46 1.23
C ASN A 36 -3.07 -8.77 0.72
N GLU A 37 -3.73 -7.75 0.18
CA GLU A 37 -5.13 -7.78 -0.20
C GLU A 37 -5.26 -7.34 -1.66
N THR A 38 -6.20 -7.94 -2.39
CA THR A 38 -6.50 -7.60 -3.79
C THR A 38 -7.86 -6.90 -3.93
N THR A 39 -8.52 -6.63 -2.80
CA THR A 39 -9.80 -5.94 -2.71
C THR A 39 -9.65 -4.70 -1.85
N LEU A 40 -10.52 -3.72 -2.07
CA LEU A 40 -10.55 -2.50 -1.26
C LEU A 40 -10.70 -2.84 0.22
N THR A 41 -9.71 -2.43 1.00
CA THR A 41 -9.74 -2.61 2.45
C THR A 41 -9.07 -1.45 3.16
N SER A 42 -9.33 -1.33 4.45
CA SER A 42 -8.67 -0.35 5.31
C SER A 42 -8.41 -0.92 6.69
N GLY A 43 -7.44 -0.35 7.38
CA GLY A 43 -7.11 -0.73 8.75
C GLY A 43 -6.23 0.31 9.42
N SER A 44 -5.84 0.01 10.65
CA SER A 44 -5.03 0.92 11.45
C SER A 44 -4.10 0.19 12.41
N TYR A 45 -2.97 0.83 12.72
CA TYR A 45 -2.00 0.40 13.69
C TYR A 45 -1.66 1.55 14.64
N THR A 46 -1.80 1.33 15.95
CA THR A 46 -1.38 2.30 16.97
C THR A 46 0.05 2.01 17.38
N VAL A 47 0.90 3.03 17.28
CA VAL A 47 2.31 2.94 17.60
C VAL A 47 2.49 2.71 19.11
N PRO A 48 3.18 1.64 19.55
CA PRO A 48 3.28 1.29 20.97
C PRO A 48 4.37 2.07 21.71
N SER A 49 5.35 2.62 20.99
CA SER A 49 6.51 3.32 21.55
C SER A 49 7.11 4.27 20.52
N ASP A 50 7.75 5.34 20.99
CA ASP A 50 8.48 6.27 20.13
C ASP A 50 9.57 5.55 19.31
N GLY A 51 9.82 6.03 18.09
CA GLY A 51 10.87 5.49 17.25
C GLY A 51 10.68 5.79 15.77
N GLN A 52 11.11 4.84 14.94
CA GLN A 52 10.96 4.91 13.48
C GLN A 52 10.18 3.70 12.98
N VAL A 53 9.29 3.94 12.01
CA VAL A 53 8.56 2.88 11.30
C VAL A 53 8.85 3.00 9.82
N THR A 54 9.30 1.90 9.21
CA THR A 54 9.42 1.79 7.75
C THR A 54 8.14 1.17 7.20
N ILE A 55 7.54 1.87 6.25
CA ILE A 55 6.29 1.47 5.60
C ILE A 55 6.58 1.22 4.13
N THR A 56 6.11 0.09 3.62
CA THR A 56 6.13 -0.27 2.20
C THR A 56 4.69 -0.49 1.75
N ILE A 57 4.27 0.17 0.67
CA ILE A 57 2.95 -0.03 0.07
C ILE A 57 3.07 -0.23 -1.44
N LYS A 58 2.12 -0.97 -2.02
CA LYS A 58 1.94 -1.11 -3.46
C LYS A 58 0.52 -0.67 -3.85
N GLY A 59 0.38 0.06 -4.95
CA GLY A 59 -0.92 0.30 -5.59
C GLY A 59 -1.46 -0.96 -6.25
N GLY A 60 -2.74 -1.00 -6.54
CA GLY A 60 -3.37 -2.06 -7.30
C GLY A 60 -2.88 -2.09 -8.75
N ASP A 61 -2.64 -3.29 -9.27
CA ASP A 61 -2.36 -3.51 -10.68
C ASP A 61 -3.65 -3.35 -11.49
N GLY A 62 -3.55 -2.85 -12.72
CA GLY A 62 -4.64 -2.88 -13.67
C GLY A 62 -4.96 -4.30 -14.12
N GLY A 63 -6.20 -4.53 -14.53
CA GLY A 63 -6.63 -5.81 -15.08
C GLY A 63 -6.05 -6.04 -16.46
N ASP A 64 -5.97 -7.31 -16.86
CA ASP A 64 -5.46 -7.71 -18.17
C ASP A 64 -6.56 -7.64 -19.23
N GLY A 65 -6.27 -6.96 -20.33
CA GLY A 65 -7.07 -7.01 -21.55
C GLY A 65 -6.66 -8.20 -22.42
N ILE A 66 -7.41 -8.43 -23.50
CA ILE A 66 -7.14 -9.55 -24.43
C ILE A 66 -5.72 -9.55 -25.04
N ASN A 67 -5.18 -8.37 -25.35
CA ASN A 67 -3.90 -8.21 -26.06
C ASN A 67 -2.82 -7.50 -25.23
N THR A 68 -3.15 -7.06 -24.01
CA THR A 68 -2.30 -6.15 -23.24
C THR A 68 -2.47 -6.43 -21.76
N ILE A 69 -1.35 -6.65 -21.08
CA ILE A 69 -1.28 -6.75 -19.62
C ILE A 69 -1.58 -5.38 -19.02
N GLY A 70 -2.31 -5.35 -17.91
CA GLY A 70 -2.57 -4.12 -17.17
C GLY A 70 -1.29 -3.44 -16.68
N GLY A 71 -1.39 -2.16 -16.37
CA GLY A 71 -0.30 -1.43 -15.74
C GLY A 71 -0.03 -1.93 -14.32
N GLU A 72 1.23 -1.98 -13.93
CA GLU A 72 1.61 -2.30 -12.55
C GLU A 72 1.33 -1.11 -11.62
N GLY A 73 0.82 -1.37 -10.42
CA GLY A 73 0.76 -0.39 -9.35
C GLY A 73 2.16 0.01 -8.86
N ALA A 74 2.32 1.27 -8.50
CA ALA A 74 3.59 1.77 -7.97
C ALA A 74 3.93 1.09 -6.63
N THR A 75 5.22 0.98 -6.32
CA THR A 75 5.68 0.67 -4.96
C THR A 75 6.28 1.93 -4.34
N ALA A 76 5.93 2.21 -3.09
CA ALA A 76 6.48 3.30 -2.31
C ALA A 76 7.04 2.75 -0.99
N VAL A 77 8.20 3.28 -0.58
CA VAL A 77 8.86 2.92 0.68
C VAL A 77 9.30 4.21 1.36
N ALA A 78 8.92 4.40 2.62
CA ALA A 78 9.37 5.53 3.42
C ALA A 78 9.51 5.16 4.89
N THR A 79 10.34 5.91 5.61
CA THR A 79 10.54 5.78 7.06
C THR A 79 10.06 7.07 7.73
N PHE A 80 9.20 6.91 8.74
CA PHE A 80 8.65 8.01 9.53
C PHE A 80 9.11 7.92 10.97
N ALA A 81 9.47 9.07 11.55
CA ALA A 81 9.58 9.20 13.00
C ALA A 81 8.17 9.26 13.58
N VAL A 82 7.90 8.44 14.59
CA VAL A 82 6.58 8.30 15.23
C VAL A 82 6.72 8.32 16.74
N ASN A 83 5.65 8.74 17.41
CA ASN A 83 5.53 8.72 18.86
C ASN A 83 4.56 7.63 19.31
N ALA A 84 4.71 7.17 20.54
CA ALA A 84 3.74 6.29 21.18
C ALA A 84 2.34 6.91 21.14
N GLY A 85 1.37 6.14 20.66
CA GLY A 85 -0.02 6.57 20.49
C GLY A 85 -0.36 7.13 19.10
N ASP A 86 0.61 7.40 18.23
CA ASP A 86 0.32 7.78 16.84
C ASP A 86 -0.50 6.67 16.16
N VAL A 87 -1.50 7.06 15.38
CA VAL A 87 -2.35 6.12 14.63
C VAL A 87 -1.94 6.14 13.16
N ILE A 88 -1.40 5.01 12.69
CA ILE A 88 -1.09 4.76 11.29
C ILE A 88 -2.30 4.08 10.66
N ARG A 89 -3.09 4.82 9.89
CA ARG A 89 -4.22 4.28 9.11
C ARG A 89 -3.76 4.00 7.69
N TYR A 90 -4.23 2.91 7.09
CA TYR A 90 -3.95 2.57 5.71
C TYR A 90 -5.24 2.23 4.96
N VAL A 91 -5.21 2.48 3.66
CA VAL A 91 -6.21 2.04 2.68
C VAL A 91 -5.48 1.30 1.57
N VAL A 92 -5.98 0.13 1.20
CA VAL A 92 -5.41 -0.74 0.15
C VAL A 92 -6.32 -0.66 -1.06
N GLY A 93 -5.73 -0.32 -2.21
CA GLY A 93 -6.43 -0.33 -3.49
C GLY A 93 -6.64 -1.74 -4.02
N GLU A 94 -7.75 -1.95 -4.70
CA GLU A 94 -8.09 -3.21 -5.36
C GLU A 94 -7.30 -3.45 -6.64
N ALA A 95 -7.23 -4.72 -7.05
CA ALA A 95 -6.79 -5.08 -8.39
C ALA A 95 -7.86 -4.75 -9.45
N GLY A 96 -7.41 -4.30 -10.61
CA GLY A 96 -8.27 -4.02 -11.75
C GLY A 96 -8.91 -5.29 -12.31
N VAL A 97 -10.09 -5.14 -12.93
CA VAL A 97 -10.87 -6.26 -13.45
C VAL A 97 -10.35 -6.71 -14.82
N THR A 98 -9.77 -7.91 -14.87
CA THR A 98 -9.34 -8.58 -16.10
C THR A 98 -10.53 -8.95 -16.99
N HIS A 99 -10.42 -8.67 -18.29
CA HIS A 99 -11.44 -9.01 -19.29
C HIS A 99 -10.82 -9.72 -20.50
N ALA A 100 -11.08 -11.02 -20.65
CA ALA A 100 -10.47 -11.86 -21.67
C ALA A 100 -10.87 -11.55 -23.12
N GLY A 101 -11.88 -10.69 -23.34
CA GLY A 101 -12.42 -10.37 -24.67
C GLY A 101 -12.42 -8.88 -25.02
N SER A 102 -11.97 -8.02 -24.10
CA SER A 102 -12.07 -6.57 -24.23
C SER A 102 -10.94 -5.88 -23.48
N SER A 103 -11.01 -4.55 -23.42
CA SER A 103 -10.21 -3.75 -22.52
C SER A 103 -10.60 -4.07 -21.07
N ALA A 104 -9.68 -3.83 -20.15
CA ALA A 104 -9.78 -4.18 -18.74
C ALA A 104 -9.81 -2.95 -17.82
N GLY A 105 -10.16 -3.17 -16.56
CA GLY A 105 -10.32 -2.10 -15.58
C GLY A 105 -9.02 -1.67 -14.93
N GLY A 106 -8.95 -0.44 -14.44
CA GLY A 106 -7.81 0.05 -13.65
C GLY A 106 -7.83 -0.47 -12.21
N GLY A 107 -6.67 -0.51 -11.55
CA GLY A 107 -6.58 -0.82 -10.11
C GLY A 107 -6.81 0.41 -9.23
N GLY A 108 -6.91 0.23 -7.91
CA GLY A 108 -7.02 1.31 -6.92
C GLY A 108 -5.67 1.73 -6.31
N SER A 109 -5.52 2.99 -5.90
CA SER A 109 -4.29 3.45 -5.24
C SER A 109 -4.21 2.96 -3.79
N THR A 110 -3.02 2.91 -3.20
CA THR A 110 -2.83 2.58 -1.78
C THR A 110 -2.31 3.82 -1.04
N GLY A 111 -2.88 4.12 0.12
CA GLY A 111 -2.62 5.34 0.88
C GLY A 111 -2.33 5.05 2.35
N VAL A 112 -1.46 5.86 2.96
CA VAL A 112 -1.11 5.78 4.37
C VAL A 112 -1.25 7.15 5.03
N TYR A 113 -1.87 7.15 6.19
CA TYR A 113 -2.13 8.32 7.01
C TYR A 113 -1.50 8.15 8.38
N ILE A 114 -0.91 9.22 8.91
CA ILE A 114 -0.46 9.29 10.30
C ILE A 114 -1.27 10.39 10.98
N ASN A 115 -2.05 10.03 12.00
CA ASN A 115 -2.96 10.95 12.69
C ASN A 115 -3.86 11.72 11.69
N ASP A 116 -4.43 10.97 10.74
CA ASP A 116 -5.30 11.45 9.65
C ASP A 116 -4.66 12.38 8.61
N VAL A 117 -3.35 12.62 8.69
CA VAL A 117 -2.59 13.31 7.64
C VAL A 117 -2.09 12.31 6.61
N LEU A 118 -2.43 12.49 5.34
CA LEU A 118 -1.91 11.65 4.25
C LEU A 118 -0.40 11.87 4.12
N VAL A 119 0.38 10.80 4.30
CA VAL A 119 1.85 10.86 4.27
C VAL A 119 2.48 10.04 3.15
N MET A 120 1.74 9.08 2.57
CA MET A 120 2.25 8.22 1.52
C MET A 120 1.15 7.78 0.57
N VAL A 121 1.46 7.76 -0.73
CA VAL A 121 0.59 7.25 -1.79
C VAL A 121 1.41 6.40 -2.75
N ALA A 122 0.89 5.24 -3.10
CA ALA A 122 1.32 4.48 -4.27
C ALA A 122 0.18 4.48 -5.29
N GLY A 123 0.44 5.12 -6.44
CA GLY A 123 -0.52 5.17 -7.55
C GLY A 123 -0.82 3.79 -8.12
N ALA A 124 -2.05 3.62 -8.61
CA ALA A 124 -2.49 2.40 -9.27
C ALA A 124 -2.12 2.34 -10.76
N GLY A 125 -2.12 1.14 -11.33
CA GLY A 125 -1.98 0.94 -12.76
C GLY A 125 -3.29 1.11 -13.53
N GLY A 126 -3.19 1.57 -14.78
CA GLY A 126 -4.32 1.58 -15.72
C GLY A 126 -4.62 0.17 -16.27
N GLY A 127 -5.84 -0.07 -16.73
CA GLY A 127 -6.21 -1.36 -17.31
C GLY A 127 -5.54 -1.63 -18.67
N GLY A 128 -5.43 -2.90 -19.03
CA GLY A 128 -4.96 -3.33 -20.34
C GLY A 128 -5.95 -2.99 -21.45
N ASP A 129 -5.46 -2.44 -22.55
CA ASP A 129 -6.27 -2.17 -23.74
C ASP A 129 -6.47 -3.42 -24.61
N ASN A 130 -7.42 -3.38 -25.54
CA ASN A 130 -7.64 -4.47 -26.50
C ASN A 130 -6.91 -4.28 -27.85
N SER A 131 -6.25 -3.14 -28.08
CA SER A 131 -5.53 -2.90 -29.33
C SER A 131 -4.24 -3.72 -29.43
N ASN A 132 -3.90 -4.15 -30.64
CA ASN A 132 -2.67 -4.90 -30.88
C ASN A 132 -1.43 -4.01 -30.66
N GLY A 133 -0.53 -4.42 -29.75
CA GLY A 133 0.69 -3.69 -29.43
C GLY A 133 0.50 -2.52 -28.46
N ALA A 134 -0.67 -2.39 -27.82
CA ALA A 134 -0.84 -1.48 -26.69
C ALA A 134 -0.03 -1.95 -25.48
N LEU A 135 0.25 -1.02 -24.57
CA LEU A 135 0.96 -1.26 -23.31
C LEU A 135 0.07 -0.81 -22.16
N GLY A 136 -0.06 -1.66 -21.13
CA GLY A 136 -0.55 -1.23 -19.84
C GLY A 136 0.47 -0.28 -19.21
N LEU A 137 -0.03 0.80 -18.63
CA LEU A 137 0.81 1.84 -18.06
C LEU A 137 0.60 1.92 -16.56
N GLY A 138 1.72 1.91 -15.84
CA GLY A 138 1.73 1.75 -14.41
C GLY A 138 1.42 3.03 -13.64
N GLY A 139 1.24 2.86 -12.34
CA GLY A 139 1.16 3.94 -11.39
C GLY A 139 2.53 4.55 -11.09
N ASN A 140 2.52 5.75 -10.49
CA ASN A 140 3.71 6.40 -9.97
C ASN A 140 3.51 6.77 -8.48
N SER A 141 4.60 6.90 -7.72
CA SER A 141 4.61 7.24 -6.28
C SER A 141 5.27 8.59 -5.95
N ILE A 142 5.80 9.30 -6.96
CA ILE A 142 6.52 10.58 -6.81
C ILE A 142 5.93 11.67 -7.70
N THR A 143 5.57 11.33 -8.93
CA THR A 143 4.97 12.24 -9.92
C THR A 143 3.57 11.79 -10.29
N ALA A 144 2.96 12.48 -11.26
CA ALA A 144 1.78 11.96 -11.95
C ALA A 144 2.03 10.53 -12.47
N GLY A 145 0.96 9.76 -12.58
CA GLY A 145 1.00 8.48 -13.29
C GLY A 145 1.27 8.66 -14.79
N ASP A 146 1.29 7.56 -15.52
CA ASP A 146 1.45 7.59 -16.97
C ASP A 146 0.09 7.74 -17.67
N ALA A 147 0.01 8.64 -18.65
CA ALA A 147 -1.19 8.80 -19.47
C ALA A 147 -1.25 7.67 -20.50
N GLY A 148 -2.45 7.22 -20.86
CA GLY A 148 -2.68 6.15 -21.82
C GLY A 148 -1.98 6.38 -23.18
N THR A 149 -1.95 5.34 -24.01
CA THR A 149 -1.44 5.42 -25.39
C THR A 149 -2.57 5.38 -26.42
N GLY A 150 -2.24 5.61 -27.70
CA GLY A 150 -3.19 5.50 -28.81
C GLY A 150 -3.91 6.80 -29.17
N THR A 151 -5.00 6.67 -29.94
CA THR A 151 -5.81 7.82 -30.39
C THR A 151 -6.87 8.16 -29.34
N GLY A 152 -6.73 9.33 -28.71
CA GLY A 152 -7.57 9.73 -27.58
C GLY A 152 -7.23 8.91 -26.33
N PRO A 153 -6.02 9.07 -25.77
CA PRO A 153 -5.62 8.37 -24.56
C PRO A 153 -6.26 8.95 -23.30
N GLY A 154 -6.52 8.10 -22.32
CA GLY A 154 -6.91 8.52 -20.97
C GLY A 154 -5.82 9.35 -20.30
N ALA A 155 -6.21 10.35 -19.51
CA ALA A 155 -5.27 11.18 -18.78
C ALA A 155 -4.68 10.44 -17.57
N ALA A 156 -3.44 10.74 -17.21
CA ALA A 156 -2.82 10.25 -15.99
C ALA A 156 -3.52 10.75 -14.73
N GLY A 157 -3.48 9.94 -13.66
CA GLY A 157 -3.84 10.39 -12.32
C GLY A 157 -2.81 11.38 -11.77
N THR A 158 -3.27 12.40 -11.03
CA THR A 158 -2.41 13.48 -10.49
C THR A 158 -2.85 13.88 -9.09
N ASN A 159 -1.90 14.20 -8.21
CA ASN A 159 -2.15 14.73 -6.87
C ASN A 159 -3.15 13.89 -6.05
N GLY A 160 -3.05 12.56 -6.13
CA GLY A 160 -3.94 11.63 -5.43
C GLY A 160 -5.29 11.40 -6.11
N ASN A 161 -5.58 12.05 -7.24
CA ASN A 161 -6.77 11.78 -8.05
C ASN A 161 -6.49 10.65 -9.06
N GLY A 162 -7.53 9.88 -9.36
CA GLY A 162 -7.50 8.82 -10.37
C GLY A 162 -7.24 9.34 -11.78
N GLY A 163 -6.75 8.46 -12.64
CA GLY A 163 -6.55 8.75 -14.06
C GLY A 163 -7.88 8.83 -14.80
N GLY A 164 -7.98 9.72 -15.78
CA GLY A 164 -9.21 9.89 -16.57
C GLY A 164 -9.30 8.89 -17.73
N THR A 165 -10.53 8.59 -18.17
CA THR A 165 -10.80 7.91 -19.44
C THR A 165 -11.20 8.91 -20.51
N THR A 166 -11.20 8.48 -21.76
CA THR A 166 -11.76 9.27 -22.87
C THR A 166 -13.21 8.93 -23.10
N THR A 167 -13.88 9.70 -23.97
CA THR A 167 -15.28 9.48 -24.35
C THR A 167 -15.49 8.26 -25.25
N ASN A 168 -14.44 7.47 -25.51
CA ASN A 168 -14.53 6.26 -26.32
C ASN A 168 -14.92 5.07 -25.44
N THR A 169 -16.02 4.38 -25.79
CA THR A 169 -16.60 3.30 -24.98
C THR A 169 -15.68 2.08 -24.87
N ALA A 170 -14.79 1.86 -25.85
CA ALA A 170 -13.87 0.72 -25.86
C ALA A 170 -12.53 0.95 -25.14
N ALA A 171 -12.34 2.10 -24.47
CA ALA A 171 -11.08 2.40 -23.78
C ALA A 171 -10.85 1.47 -22.57
N ALA A 172 -9.59 1.27 -22.16
CA ALA A 172 -9.28 0.68 -20.87
C ALA A 172 -9.59 1.64 -19.70
N GLY A 173 -9.80 1.07 -18.52
CA GLY A 173 -10.07 1.83 -17.30
C GLY A 173 -8.87 2.60 -16.77
N GLY A 174 -9.09 3.82 -16.28
CA GLY A 174 -8.08 4.57 -15.55
C GLY A 174 -7.87 4.01 -14.14
N GLY A 175 -6.65 4.08 -13.62
CA GLY A 175 -6.37 3.72 -12.22
C GLY A 175 -7.06 4.68 -11.25
N GLY A 176 -7.60 4.15 -10.16
CA GLY A 176 -8.23 4.91 -9.07
C GLY A 176 -7.21 5.65 -8.22
N GLY A 177 -7.59 6.81 -7.72
CA GLY A 177 -6.80 7.63 -6.81
C GLY A 177 -7.13 7.34 -5.34
N VAL A 178 -6.44 8.03 -4.43
CA VAL A 178 -6.87 8.07 -3.02
C VAL A 178 -8.09 8.96 -2.81
N PHE A 179 -8.28 9.98 -3.67
CA PHE A 179 -9.35 10.97 -3.54
C PHE A 179 -10.49 10.82 -4.55
N SER A 180 -10.28 10.10 -5.64
CA SER A 180 -11.29 9.95 -6.68
C SER A 180 -11.20 8.60 -7.37
N ASP A 181 -12.31 8.17 -7.92
CA ASP A 181 -12.35 7.05 -8.83
C ASP A 181 -11.55 7.39 -10.10
N GLY A 182 -11.03 6.37 -10.76
CA GLY A 182 -10.50 6.43 -12.10
C GLY A 182 -11.65 6.55 -13.11
N GLY A 183 -11.37 7.15 -14.25
CA GLY A 183 -12.31 7.20 -15.35
C GLY A 183 -12.76 5.80 -15.73
N SER A 184 -14.05 5.67 -16.02
CA SER A 184 -14.67 4.42 -16.46
C SER A 184 -15.13 4.55 -17.90
N SER A 185 -14.91 3.48 -18.64
CA SER A 185 -15.53 3.11 -19.92
C SER A 185 -16.26 1.77 -19.71
N ASP A 186 -16.43 0.94 -20.74
CA ASP A 186 -17.03 -0.39 -20.62
C ASP A 186 -16.26 -1.34 -19.67
N ALA A 187 -14.97 -1.07 -19.43
CA ALA A 187 -14.07 -1.93 -18.66
C ALA A 187 -14.03 -1.64 -17.14
N GLY A 188 -14.65 -0.53 -16.69
CA GLY A 188 -14.59 -0.08 -15.30
C GLY A 188 -13.33 0.70 -14.93
N GLY A 189 -13.46 1.81 -14.20
CA GLY A 189 -12.32 2.50 -13.60
C GLY A 189 -11.93 1.89 -12.24
N GLY A 190 -10.68 2.07 -11.83
CA GLY A 190 -10.28 1.76 -10.45
C GLY A 190 -11.03 2.67 -9.46
N ALA A 191 -11.42 2.13 -8.32
CA ALA A 191 -12.15 2.85 -7.29
C ALA A 191 -11.23 3.80 -6.52
N ARG A 192 -11.86 4.80 -5.88
CA ARG A 192 -11.20 5.60 -4.85
C ARG A 192 -10.80 4.70 -3.68
N ALA A 193 -9.57 4.86 -3.22
CA ALA A 193 -9.06 4.07 -2.10
C ALA A 193 -9.64 4.50 -0.76
N ASP A 194 -9.80 5.82 -0.54
CA ASP A 194 -10.34 6.35 0.70
C ASP A 194 -11.80 6.79 0.53
N ALA A 195 -12.72 5.96 1.01
CA ALA A 195 -14.14 6.27 1.02
C ALA A 195 -14.54 7.28 2.11
N THR A 196 -13.61 7.69 2.99
CA THR A 196 -13.90 8.63 4.10
C THR A 196 -13.77 10.10 3.71
N THR A 197 -13.15 10.40 2.56
CA THR A 197 -13.02 11.75 2.01
C THR A 197 -13.93 11.91 0.79
N THR A 198 -14.91 12.82 0.86
CA THR A 198 -15.80 13.22 -0.25
C THR A 198 -15.28 14.39 -1.04
#